data_AF-A0A858X609-F1
#
_entry.id   AF-A0A858X609-F1
#
_cell.length_a   1.000
_cell.length_b   1.000
_cell.length_c   1.000
_cell.angle_alpha   90.00
_cell.angle_beta   90.00
_cell.angle_gamma   90.00
#
_symmetry.space_group_name_H-M   'P 1'
#
loop_
_entity.id
_entity.type
_entity.pdbx_description
1 polymer ?
#
loop_
_entity_poly.entity_id
_entity_poly.type
_entity_poly.pdbx_seq_one_letter_code
_entity_poly.pdbx_strand_id
1 'polypeptide(L)'
;MIPALAPIFRGPLEDIGANLVLDDDPRPVLPGAALLDDARLRELLAAFGRSYAARLGVAEFAGVEIQAVVTQWSKWHFSVLVPPVLIASIVADWHLPTDLAQAGIVLSPDHRTAAVRLPGAGERREVTDAHERFAMLIDGHLAPLIAALARASGLPAKVLWSNAGNIAESIVGECVARLGADRPGVVHARALFAAKSLADGRRNPLFEPIRHFPDRTPARRRRICCLRYRIAALPLCKTCPLDRLGGND
;
A
#
# COMPACT_ATOMS: atom_id res chain seq x y z
N MET A 1 -3.51 1.78 -18.94
CA MET A 1 -2.82 0.59 -18.38
C MET A 1 -1.58 0.35 -19.21
N ILE A 2 -0.45 0.00 -18.58
CA ILE A 2 0.79 -0.39 -19.28
C ILE A 2 0.52 -1.58 -20.22
N PRO A 3 0.72 -1.47 -21.55
CA PRO A 3 0.40 -2.53 -22.50
C PRO A 3 1.06 -3.88 -22.18
N ALA A 4 2.31 -3.86 -21.71
CA ALA A 4 3.05 -5.05 -21.32
C ALA A 4 2.39 -5.85 -20.17
N LEU A 5 1.55 -5.21 -19.35
CA LEU A 5 0.85 -5.85 -18.23
C LEU A 5 -0.54 -6.38 -18.62
N ALA A 6 -1.06 -6.05 -19.80
CA ALA A 6 -2.38 -6.48 -20.27
C ALA A 6 -2.61 -8.01 -20.27
N PRO A 7 -1.59 -8.86 -20.48
CA PRO A 7 -1.77 -10.30 -20.32
C PRO A 7 -2.08 -10.75 -18.88
N ILE A 8 -1.66 -9.98 -17.88
CA ILE A 8 -1.80 -10.30 -16.45
C ILE A 8 -3.12 -9.75 -15.91
N PHE A 9 -3.47 -8.51 -16.27
CA PHE A 9 -4.64 -7.80 -15.75
C PHE A 9 -5.79 -7.83 -16.77
N ARG A 10 -6.57 -8.91 -16.72
CA ARG A 10 -7.75 -9.13 -17.59
C ARG A 10 -9.02 -9.31 -16.76
N GLY A 11 -10.15 -8.96 -17.34
CA GLY A 11 -11.47 -9.09 -16.72
C GLY A 11 -11.51 -8.38 -15.36
N PRO A 12 -11.82 -9.08 -14.25
CA PRO A 12 -11.93 -8.45 -12.92
C PRO A 12 -10.67 -7.76 -12.39
N LEU A 13 -9.51 -7.97 -13.02
CA LEU A 13 -8.23 -7.36 -12.63
C LEU A 13 -7.85 -6.12 -13.45
N GLU A 14 -8.63 -5.76 -14.47
CA GLU A 14 -8.31 -4.63 -15.38
C GLU A 14 -8.17 -3.30 -14.62
N ASP A 15 -9.10 -3.01 -13.70
CA ASP A 15 -9.04 -1.81 -12.86
C ASP A 15 -7.77 -1.76 -12.00
N ILE A 16 -7.27 -2.92 -11.58
CA ILE A 16 -6.03 -3.02 -10.79
C ILE A 16 -4.84 -2.67 -11.68
N GLY A 17 -4.77 -3.21 -12.90
CA GLY A 17 -3.70 -2.90 -13.86
C GLY A 17 -3.75 -1.44 -14.34
N ALA A 18 -4.94 -0.85 -14.45
CA ALA A 18 -5.14 0.54 -14.86
C ALA A 18 -4.59 1.57 -13.87
N ASN A 19 -4.31 1.16 -12.63
CA ASN A 19 -3.63 2.00 -11.63
C ASN A 19 -2.18 2.32 -11.97
N LEU A 20 -1.56 1.58 -12.90
CA LEU A 20 -0.20 1.84 -13.39
C LEU A 20 -0.26 2.38 -14.82
N VAL A 21 0.40 3.51 -15.03
CA VAL A 21 0.40 4.25 -16.31
C VAL A 21 1.81 4.72 -16.68
N LEU A 22 2.00 5.15 -17.93
CA LEU A 22 3.26 5.70 -18.43
C LEU A 22 3.12 7.19 -18.76
N ASP A 23 4.08 7.73 -19.49
CA ASP A 23 4.18 9.12 -19.93
C ASP A 23 3.08 9.55 -20.91
N ASP A 24 2.46 8.59 -21.60
CA ASP A 24 1.31 8.78 -22.47
C ASP A 24 0.00 9.10 -21.74
N ASP A 25 -0.05 8.95 -20.41
CA ASP A 25 -1.22 9.36 -19.62
C ASP A 25 -1.33 10.89 -19.54
N PRO A 26 -2.44 11.47 -20.03
CA PRO A 26 -2.57 12.92 -20.15
C PRO A 26 -2.87 13.62 -18.82
N ARG A 27 -3.15 12.87 -17.74
CA ARG A 27 -3.53 13.47 -16.46
C ARG A 27 -2.33 14.17 -15.82
N PRO A 28 -2.56 15.30 -15.14
CA PRO A 28 -1.49 16.00 -14.44
C PRO A 28 -0.91 15.11 -13.32
N VAL A 29 0.39 15.22 -13.15
CA VAL A 29 1.16 14.37 -12.24
C VAL A 29 1.95 15.23 -11.26
N LEU A 30 1.86 14.87 -9.99
CA LEU A 30 2.78 15.34 -8.96
C LEU A 30 4.06 14.47 -9.02
N PRO A 31 5.26 15.03 -9.18
CA PRO A 31 6.50 14.24 -9.08
C PRO A 31 6.56 13.53 -7.73
N GLY A 32 6.83 12.23 -7.70
CA GLY A 32 6.87 11.47 -6.46
C GLY A 32 7.95 11.96 -5.50
N ALA A 33 9.06 12.50 -6.01
CA ALA A 33 10.07 13.21 -5.22
C ALA A 33 9.49 14.38 -4.40
N ALA A 34 8.43 15.04 -4.87
CA ALA A 34 7.77 16.12 -4.11
C ALA A 34 7.05 15.60 -2.85
N LEU A 35 6.77 14.29 -2.75
CA LEU A 35 6.26 13.69 -1.51
C LEU A 35 7.35 13.50 -0.45
N LEU A 36 8.63 13.65 -0.82
CA LEU A 36 9.76 13.60 0.12
C LEU A 36 10.07 14.96 0.72
N ASP A 37 9.54 16.04 0.11
CA ASP A 37 9.58 17.38 0.67
C ASP A 37 8.47 17.55 1.71
N ASP A 38 8.85 17.91 2.93
CA ASP A 38 7.94 17.99 4.07
C ASP A 38 6.85 19.07 3.88
N ALA A 39 7.15 20.19 3.19
CA ALA A 39 6.18 21.26 2.97
C ALA A 39 5.13 20.87 1.93
N ARG A 40 5.59 20.33 0.78
CA ARG A 40 4.71 19.85 -0.30
C ARG A 40 3.83 18.68 0.17
N LEU A 41 4.40 17.75 0.96
CA LEU A 41 3.63 16.64 1.51
C LEU A 41 2.55 17.14 2.48
N ARG A 42 2.86 18.10 3.37
CA ARG A 42 1.87 18.69 4.29
C ARG A 42 0.76 19.41 3.55
N GLU A 43 1.08 20.14 2.48
CA GLU A 43 0.09 20.82 1.63
C GLU A 43 -0.89 19.79 1.00
N LEU A 44 -0.36 18.72 0.43
CA LEU A 44 -1.17 17.63 -0.14
C LEU A 44 -2.08 16.99 0.91
N LEU A 45 -1.53 16.64 2.08
CA LEU A 45 -2.29 15.99 3.15
C LEU A 45 -3.37 16.92 3.73
N ALA A 46 -3.12 18.22 3.81
CA ALA A 46 -4.11 19.20 4.22
C ALA A 46 -5.24 19.34 3.18
N ALA A 47 -4.89 19.39 1.89
CA ALA A 47 -5.87 19.44 0.80
C ALA A 47 -6.75 18.18 0.80
N PHE A 48 -6.15 16.99 0.91
CA PHE A 48 -6.87 15.73 1.09
C PHE A 48 -7.76 15.75 2.34
N GLY A 49 -7.25 16.25 3.48
CA GLY A 49 -8.01 16.35 4.72
C GLY A 49 -9.29 17.16 4.57
N ARG A 50 -9.24 18.32 3.91
CA ARG A 50 -10.40 19.16 3.63
C ARG A 50 -11.42 18.46 2.72
N SER A 51 -10.98 17.90 1.60
CA SER A 51 -11.86 17.14 0.70
C SER A 51 -12.49 15.94 1.40
N TYR A 52 -11.73 15.28 2.28
CA TYR A 52 -12.21 14.12 3.01
C TYR A 52 -13.23 14.49 4.10
N ALA A 53 -13.03 15.58 4.84
CA ALA A 53 -13.99 16.11 5.81
C ALA A 53 -15.30 16.50 5.11
N ALA A 54 -15.21 17.25 4.00
CA ALA A 54 -16.37 17.63 3.19
C ALA A 54 -17.16 16.41 2.71
N ARG A 55 -16.48 15.36 2.23
CA ARG A 55 -17.13 14.11 1.80
C ARG A 55 -17.82 13.36 2.93
N LEU A 56 -17.34 13.50 4.16
CA LEU A 56 -17.96 12.87 5.34
C LEU A 56 -19.04 13.75 5.97
N GLY A 57 -19.21 15.00 5.52
CA GLY A 57 -20.16 15.95 6.11
C GLY A 57 -19.78 16.37 7.53
N VAL A 58 -18.47 16.40 7.85
CA VAL A 58 -17.95 16.76 9.17
C VAL A 58 -17.11 18.03 9.11
N ALA A 59 -16.86 18.63 10.28
CA ALA A 59 -15.91 19.74 10.42
C ALA A 59 -14.49 19.32 10.01
N GLU A 60 -13.64 20.31 9.72
CA GLU A 60 -12.23 20.04 9.40
C GLU A 60 -11.52 19.31 10.53
N PHE A 61 -10.68 18.33 10.16
CA PHE A 61 -9.95 17.52 11.12
C PHE A 61 -8.89 18.32 11.87
N ALA A 62 -8.84 18.13 13.18
CA ALA A 62 -7.84 18.78 14.03
C ALA A 62 -7.15 17.79 14.98
N GLY A 63 -5.98 18.18 15.50
CA GLY A 63 -5.25 17.41 16.50
C GLY A 63 -4.98 15.95 16.09
N VAL A 64 -5.48 15.01 16.89
CA VAL A 64 -5.24 13.56 16.69
C VAL A 64 -5.94 12.99 15.45
N GLU A 65 -6.94 13.68 14.90
CA GLU A 65 -7.63 13.27 13.68
C GLU A 65 -6.75 13.45 12.45
N ILE A 66 -5.83 14.42 12.45
CA ILE A 66 -4.86 14.62 11.36
C ILE A 66 -4.03 13.35 11.16
N GLN A 67 -3.60 12.71 12.24
CA GLN A 67 -2.91 11.41 12.15
C GLN A 67 -3.78 10.33 11.49
N ALA A 68 -5.09 10.34 11.77
CA ALA A 68 -6.06 9.41 11.21
C ALA A 68 -6.37 9.69 9.73
N VAL A 69 -6.23 10.94 9.29
CA VAL A 69 -6.29 11.36 7.88
C VAL A 69 -5.05 10.89 7.12
N VAL A 70 -3.84 11.09 7.66
CA VAL A 70 -2.59 10.67 7.00
C VAL A 70 -2.54 9.15 6.78
N THR A 71 -2.89 8.36 7.80
CA THR A 71 -3.01 6.90 7.66
C THR A 71 -4.05 6.51 6.60
N GLN A 72 -5.16 7.24 6.51
CA GLN A 72 -6.19 7.05 5.49
C GLN A 72 -5.62 7.32 4.09
N TRP A 73 -4.96 8.46 3.87
CA TRP A 73 -4.29 8.77 2.60
C TRP A 73 -3.27 7.70 2.20
N SER A 74 -2.41 7.28 3.14
CA SER A 74 -1.41 6.22 2.90
C SER A 74 -2.05 4.91 2.47
N LYS A 75 -3.19 4.53 3.09
CA LYS A 75 -3.93 3.33 2.72
C LYS A 75 -4.46 3.43 1.29
N TRP A 76 -5.01 4.58 0.88
CA TRP A 76 -5.45 4.79 -0.50
C TRP A 76 -4.28 4.69 -1.48
N HIS A 77 -3.18 5.37 -1.20
CA HIS A 77 -1.99 5.30 -2.04
C HIS A 77 -1.48 3.86 -2.20
N PHE A 78 -1.32 3.13 -1.10
CA PHE A 78 -0.88 1.73 -1.15
C PHE A 78 -1.89 0.81 -1.84
N SER A 79 -3.20 1.08 -1.76
CA SER A 79 -4.21 0.30 -2.47
C SER A 79 -4.17 0.49 -3.99
N VAL A 80 -3.63 1.61 -4.47
CA VAL A 80 -3.40 1.84 -5.90
C VAL A 80 -2.10 1.18 -6.37
N LEU A 81 -1.02 1.33 -5.61
CA LEU A 81 0.32 0.88 -6.00
C LEU A 81 0.57 -0.62 -5.75
N VAL A 82 0.31 -1.10 -4.53
CA VAL A 82 0.81 -2.41 -4.07
C VAL A 82 0.18 -3.58 -4.84
N PRO A 83 -1.15 -3.63 -5.08
CA PRO A 83 -1.75 -4.76 -5.77
C PRO A 83 -1.19 -5.02 -7.19
N PRO A 84 -1.15 -4.05 -8.13
CA PRO A 84 -0.66 -4.33 -9.46
C PRO A 84 0.83 -4.69 -9.46
N VAL A 85 1.64 -4.08 -8.58
CA VAL A 85 3.08 -4.39 -8.50
C VAL A 85 3.31 -5.81 -7.99
N LEU A 86 2.63 -6.22 -6.92
CA LEU A 86 2.76 -7.57 -6.38
C LEU A 86 2.23 -8.62 -7.34
N ILE A 87 1.08 -8.38 -7.97
CA ILE A 87 0.50 -9.33 -8.92
C ILE A 87 1.42 -9.53 -10.12
N ALA A 88 1.93 -8.44 -10.73
CA ALA A 88 2.85 -8.53 -11.87
C ALA A 88 4.13 -9.31 -11.51
N SER A 89 4.70 -9.04 -10.34
CA SER A 89 5.88 -9.75 -9.85
C SER A 89 5.59 -11.22 -9.55
N ILE A 90 4.54 -11.55 -8.82
CA ILE A 90 4.24 -12.94 -8.37
C ILE A 90 3.80 -13.83 -9.54
N VAL A 91 3.00 -13.30 -10.47
CA VAL A 91 2.43 -14.07 -11.57
C VAL A 91 3.45 -14.29 -12.68
N ALA A 92 4.17 -13.24 -13.06
CA ALA A 92 4.95 -13.20 -14.30
C ALA A 92 6.43 -12.89 -14.12
N ASP A 93 6.91 -12.75 -12.88
CA ASP A 93 8.27 -12.28 -12.58
C ASP A 93 8.56 -10.92 -13.26
N TRP A 94 7.53 -10.08 -13.36
CA TRP A 94 7.62 -8.77 -13.99
C TRP A 94 8.00 -7.70 -12.97
N HIS A 95 9.13 -7.04 -13.21
CA HIS A 95 9.71 -6.04 -12.33
C HIS A 95 9.40 -4.64 -12.83
N LEU A 96 8.68 -3.88 -12.01
CA LEU A 96 8.26 -2.51 -12.31
C LEU A 96 9.22 -1.50 -11.65
N PRO A 97 9.62 -0.42 -12.35
CA PRO A 97 10.49 0.61 -11.82
C PRO A 97 9.69 1.55 -10.89
N THR A 98 9.37 1.08 -9.69
CA THR A 98 8.51 1.81 -8.76
C THR A 98 9.24 2.82 -7.89
N ASP A 99 10.50 3.17 -8.17
CA ASP A 99 11.22 4.16 -7.37
C ASP A 99 10.41 5.47 -7.23
N LEU A 100 10.15 5.90 -5.98
CA LEU A 100 9.29 7.05 -5.72
C LEU A 100 9.85 8.35 -6.28
N ALA A 101 11.17 8.52 -6.31
CA ALA A 101 11.79 9.74 -6.83
C ALA A 101 11.63 9.86 -8.35
N GLN A 102 11.49 8.72 -9.05
CA GLN A 102 11.29 8.67 -10.50
C GLN A 102 9.82 8.49 -10.90
N ALA A 103 8.96 8.07 -9.98
CA ALA A 103 7.55 7.91 -10.22
C ALA A 103 6.79 9.25 -10.22
N GLY A 104 5.63 9.22 -10.85
CA GLY A 104 4.63 10.28 -10.82
C GLY A 104 3.37 9.85 -10.09
N ILE A 105 2.77 10.74 -9.30
CA ILE A 105 1.51 10.50 -8.60
C ILE A 105 0.41 11.25 -9.34
N VAL A 106 -0.49 10.51 -10.00
CA VAL A 106 -1.72 11.08 -10.56
C VAL A 106 -2.71 11.26 -9.41
N LEU A 107 -3.15 12.50 -9.18
CA LEU A 107 -4.10 12.81 -8.12
C LEU A 107 -5.54 12.86 -8.67
N SER A 108 -6.48 12.34 -7.90
CA SER A 108 -7.91 12.59 -8.10
C SER A 108 -8.28 14.03 -7.70
N PRO A 109 -9.46 14.53 -8.09
CA PRO A 109 -9.95 15.85 -7.65
C PRO A 109 -10.04 16.02 -6.13
N ASP A 110 -10.16 14.93 -5.37
CA ASP A 110 -10.16 14.92 -3.90
C ASP A 110 -8.78 14.62 -3.28
N HIS A 111 -7.71 14.81 -4.06
CA HIS A 111 -6.30 14.73 -3.62
C HIS A 111 -5.86 13.35 -3.11
N ARG A 112 -6.53 12.27 -3.53
CA ARG A 112 -6.05 10.90 -3.35
C ARG A 112 -5.18 10.50 -4.55
N THR A 113 -4.34 9.49 -4.36
CA THR A 113 -3.71 8.82 -5.50
C THR A 113 -4.78 8.12 -6.33
N ALA A 114 -4.85 8.44 -7.62
CA ALA A 114 -5.72 7.81 -8.60
C ALA A 114 -4.97 6.80 -9.48
N ALA A 115 -3.70 7.08 -9.77
CA ALA A 115 -2.79 6.19 -10.48
C ALA A 115 -1.34 6.54 -10.13
N VAL A 116 -0.41 5.63 -10.43
CA VAL A 116 1.03 5.86 -10.35
C VAL A 116 1.61 5.77 -11.75
N ARG A 117 2.22 6.86 -12.19
CA ARG A 117 2.96 6.94 -13.45
C ARG A 117 4.38 6.42 -13.23
N LEU A 118 4.77 5.40 -13.97
CA LEU A 118 6.11 4.82 -13.90
C LEU A 118 7.00 5.38 -15.01
N PRO A 119 8.33 5.45 -14.80
CA PRO A 119 9.28 5.91 -15.82
C PRO A 119 9.45 4.91 -16.98
N GLY A 120 8.88 3.71 -16.88
CA GLY A 120 8.92 2.70 -17.92
C GLY A 120 8.04 1.50 -17.62
N ALA A 121 7.84 0.65 -18.62
CA ALA A 121 6.96 -0.52 -18.55
C ALA A 121 7.48 -1.64 -17.62
N GLY A 122 8.75 -1.55 -17.21
CA GLY A 122 9.44 -2.65 -16.53
C GLY A 122 9.78 -3.78 -17.50
N GLU A 123 10.25 -4.90 -16.93
CA GLU A 123 10.67 -6.06 -17.71
C GLU A 123 10.55 -7.34 -16.88
N ARG A 124 10.54 -8.48 -17.57
CA ARG A 124 10.65 -9.78 -16.90
C ARG A 124 12.08 -9.96 -16.39
N ARG A 125 12.25 -10.41 -15.15
CA ARG A 125 13.56 -10.74 -14.57
C ARG A 125 13.53 -12.10 -13.91
N GLU A 126 14.63 -12.83 -14.02
CA GLU A 126 14.86 -13.97 -13.13
C GLU A 126 15.19 -13.43 -11.74
N VAL A 127 14.61 -14.06 -10.72
CA VAL A 127 14.74 -13.63 -9.33
C VAL A 127 14.94 -14.85 -8.47
N THR A 128 15.92 -14.75 -7.58
CA THR A 128 16.37 -15.89 -6.78
C THR A 128 15.77 -15.88 -5.39
N ASP A 129 15.40 -14.70 -4.86
CA ASP A 129 14.83 -14.57 -3.53
C ASP A 129 13.74 -13.49 -3.39
N ALA A 130 13.25 -13.31 -2.16
CA ALA A 130 12.22 -12.32 -1.82
C ALA A 130 12.73 -10.89 -1.76
N HIS A 131 14.00 -10.68 -1.42
CA HIS A 131 14.60 -9.35 -1.36
C HIS A 131 14.71 -8.78 -2.77
N GLU A 132 15.35 -9.49 -3.70
CA GLU A 132 15.47 -9.09 -5.11
C GLU A 132 14.10 -8.80 -5.72
N ARG A 133 13.12 -9.66 -5.43
CA ARG A 133 11.76 -9.58 -5.98
C ARG A 133 11.01 -8.31 -5.55
N PHE A 134 11.20 -7.85 -4.30
CA PHE A 134 10.39 -6.78 -3.72
C PHE A 134 11.16 -5.53 -3.32
N ALA A 135 12.49 -5.49 -3.48
CA ALA A 135 13.34 -4.36 -3.08
C ALA A 135 12.89 -3.03 -3.68
N MET A 136 12.56 -2.98 -4.97
CA MET A 136 12.15 -1.73 -5.62
C MET A 136 10.84 -1.17 -5.04
N LEU A 137 9.89 -2.05 -4.70
CA LEU A 137 8.64 -1.63 -4.06
C LEU A 137 8.90 -1.20 -2.61
N ILE A 138 9.65 -2.00 -1.85
CA ILE A 138 9.86 -1.80 -0.41
C ILE A 138 10.82 -0.65 -0.16
N ASP A 139 12.05 -0.73 -0.65
CA ASP A 139 13.12 0.22 -0.40
C ASP A 139 13.02 1.45 -1.31
N GLY A 140 12.65 1.26 -2.58
CA GLY A 140 12.53 2.34 -3.56
C GLY A 140 11.26 3.20 -3.42
N HIS A 141 10.18 2.67 -2.84
CA HIS A 141 8.90 3.38 -2.76
C HIS A 141 8.33 3.48 -1.35
N LEU A 142 8.01 2.34 -0.73
CA LEU A 142 7.26 2.31 0.52
C LEU A 142 8.08 2.92 1.67
N ALA A 143 9.34 2.54 1.83
CA ALA A 143 10.21 3.02 2.89
C ALA A 143 10.39 4.54 2.88
N PRO A 144 10.79 5.21 1.77
CA PRO A 144 10.98 6.65 1.75
C PRO A 144 9.65 7.41 1.94
N LEU A 145 8.55 6.94 1.34
CA LEU A 145 7.23 7.56 1.54
C LEU A 145 6.76 7.43 2.99
N ILE A 146 6.88 6.24 3.59
CA ILE A 146 6.48 6.00 4.98
C ILE A 146 7.32 6.85 5.95
N ALA A 147 8.62 7.01 5.68
CA ALA A 147 9.47 7.89 6.47
C ALA A 147 9.01 9.35 6.38
N ALA A 148 8.71 9.84 5.17
CA ALA A 148 8.20 11.21 4.98
C ALA A 148 6.85 11.43 5.67
N LEU A 149 5.89 10.51 5.50
CA LEU A 149 4.59 10.57 6.17
C LEU A 149 4.72 10.55 7.70
N ALA A 150 5.59 9.69 8.24
CA ALA A 150 5.84 9.61 9.68
C ALA A 150 6.39 10.93 10.24
N ARG A 151 7.35 11.56 9.56
CA ARG A 151 7.87 12.88 9.93
C ARG A 151 6.80 13.96 9.84
N ALA A 152 6.03 13.98 8.76
CA ALA A 152 5.00 15.00 8.52
C ALA A 152 3.88 14.96 9.57
N SER A 153 3.49 13.77 10.02
CA SER A 153 2.31 13.59 10.90
C SER A 153 2.62 13.24 12.35
N GLY A 154 3.89 12.96 12.69
CA GLY A 154 4.28 12.40 13.98
C GLY A 154 3.73 10.98 14.24
N LEU A 155 3.33 10.26 13.18
CA LEU A 155 2.88 8.87 13.31
C LEU A 155 4.08 7.94 13.51
N PRO A 156 3.97 6.92 14.37
CA PRO A 156 4.92 5.81 14.35
C PRO A 156 4.90 5.13 12.97
N ALA A 157 6.04 5.02 12.30
CA ALA A 157 6.15 4.42 10.96
C ALA A 157 5.48 3.02 10.87
N LYS A 158 5.51 2.24 11.95
CA LYS A 158 4.85 0.92 12.05
C LYS A 158 3.34 0.95 11.79
N VAL A 159 2.66 2.07 12.03
CA VAL A 159 1.23 2.26 11.71
C VAL A 159 1.02 2.30 10.20
N LEU A 160 1.89 3.02 9.49
CA LEU A 160 1.84 3.16 8.03
C LEU A 160 2.27 1.85 7.34
N TRP A 161 3.31 1.19 7.85
CA TRP A 161 3.70 -0.15 7.41
C TRP A 161 2.59 -1.18 7.60
N SER A 162 1.79 -1.07 8.66
CA SER A 162 0.61 -1.95 8.84
C SER A 162 -0.45 -1.75 7.75
N ASN A 163 -0.57 -0.57 7.15
CA ASN A 163 -1.45 -0.37 6.00
C ASN A 163 -0.93 -1.12 4.77
N ALA A 164 0.35 -0.94 4.43
CA ALA A 164 1.00 -1.63 3.32
C ALA A 164 0.96 -3.15 3.50
N GLY A 165 1.36 -3.65 4.67
CA GLY A 165 1.39 -5.08 4.97
C GLY A 165 0.02 -5.74 4.95
N ASN A 166 -1.04 -5.05 5.38
CA ASN A 166 -2.39 -5.59 5.26
C ASN A 166 -2.84 -5.77 3.81
N ILE A 167 -2.50 -4.81 2.95
CA ILE A 167 -2.84 -4.89 1.52
C ILE A 167 -2.03 -6.01 0.87
N ALA A 168 -0.70 -5.99 1.08
CA ALA A 168 0.21 -6.98 0.54
C ALA A 168 -0.17 -8.42 0.94
N GLU A 169 -0.42 -8.66 2.23
CA GLU A 169 -0.80 -9.98 2.73
C GLU A 169 -2.15 -10.45 2.16
N SER A 170 -3.11 -9.54 1.97
CA SER A 170 -4.37 -9.89 1.32
C SER A 170 -4.17 -10.34 -0.13
N ILE A 171 -3.36 -9.61 -0.89
CA ILE A 171 -3.07 -9.94 -2.30
C ILE A 171 -2.31 -11.26 -2.41
N VAL A 172 -1.36 -11.50 -1.52
CA VAL A 172 -0.62 -12.78 -1.48
C VAL A 172 -1.55 -13.94 -1.14
N GLY A 173 -2.51 -13.76 -0.22
CA GLY A 173 -3.55 -14.76 0.06
C GLY A 173 -4.41 -15.09 -1.17
N GLU A 174 -4.84 -14.09 -1.93
CA GLU A 174 -5.56 -14.30 -3.19
C GLU A 174 -4.71 -15.00 -4.26
N CYS A 175 -3.40 -14.72 -4.30
CA CYS A 175 -2.46 -15.40 -5.18
C CYS A 175 -2.28 -16.87 -4.78
N VAL A 176 -2.17 -17.18 -3.48
CA VAL A 176 -2.12 -18.56 -2.98
C VAL A 176 -3.37 -19.33 -3.42
N ALA A 177 -4.55 -18.73 -3.25
CA ALA A 177 -5.83 -19.38 -3.58
C ALA A 177 -5.98 -19.68 -5.08
N ARG A 178 -5.39 -18.86 -5.96
CA ARG A 178 -5.51 -19.00 -7.43
C ARG A 178 -4.36 -19.76 -8.09
N LEU A 179 -3.13 -19.59 -7.60
CA LEU A 179 -1.91 -20.10 -8.23
C LEU A 179 -1.32 -21.30 -7.49
N GLY A 180 -1.77 -21.58 -6.27
CA GLY A 180 -1.17 -22.57 -5.38
C GLY A 180 -0.04 -21.98 -4.53
N ALA A 181 0.21 -22.63 -3.38
CA ALA A 181 1.20 -22.20 -2.40
C ALA A 181 2.65 -22.35 -2.88
N ASP A 182 2.89 -23.26 -3.83
CA ASP A 182 4.23 -23.65 -4.30
C ASP A 182 4.73 -22.79 -5.47
N ARG A 183 3.92 -21.86 -5.97
CA ARG A 183 4.36 -20.91 -7.00
C ARG A 183 5.55 -20.10 -6.48
N PRO A 184 6.69 -19.99 -7.20
CA PRO A 184 7.90 -19.31 -6.69
C PRO A 184 7.65 -17.89 -6.17
N GLY A 185 6.88 -17.08 -6.91
CA GLY A 185 6.51 -15.73 -6.45
C GLY A 185 5.71 -15.71 -5.14
N VAL A 186 4.83 -16.69 -4.93
CA VAL A 186 4.07 -16.86 -3.69
C VAL A 186 5.00 -17.29 -2.54
N VAL A 187 5.91 -18.23 -2.80
CA VAL A 187 6.91 -18.68 -1.82
C VAL A 187 7.76 -17.50 -1.35
N HIS A 188 8.26 -16.67 -2.28
CA HIS A 188 9.05 -15.49 -1.95
C HIS A 188 8.23 -14.47 -1.13
N ALA A 189 6.97 -14.22 -1.51
CA ALA A 189 6.11 -13.29 -0.78
C ALA A 189 5.78 -13.77 0.64
N ARG A 190 5.55 -15.08 0.83
CA ARG A 190 5.35 -15.67 2.16
C ARG A 190 6.63 -15.64 2.99
N ALA A 191 7.79 -15.91 2.37
CA ALA A 191 9.09 -15.81 3.04
C ALA A 191 9.34 -14.39 3.56
N LEU A 192 8.99 -13.36 2.78
CA LEU A 192 9.04 -11.96 3.23
C LEU A 192 8.21 -11.74 4.49
N PHE A 193 6.98 -12.28 4.59
CA PHE A 193 6.17 -12.09 5.80
C PHE A 193 6.62 -12.94 7.00
N ALA A 194 7.35 -14.03 6.76
CA ALA A 194 7.88 -14.91 7.80
C ALA A 194 9.25 -14.47 8.35
N ALA A 195 10.00 -13.66 7.60
CA ALA A 195 11.33 -13.22 8.01
C ALA A 195 11.26 -12.06 9.03
N LYS A 196 11.94 -12.20 10.18
CA LYS A 196 12.02 -11.13 11.20
C LYS A 196 12.95 -9.97 10.78
N SER A 197 13.93 -10.26 9.93
CA SER A 197 14.91 -9.32 9.42
C SER A 197 14.97 -9.39 7.90
N LEU A 198 15.30 -8.27 7.27
CA LEU A 198 15.64 -8.18 5.85
C LEU A 198 17.06 -8.72 5.61
N ALA A 199 17.44 -8.90 4.34
CA ALA A 199 18.75 -9.43 3.95
C ALA A 199 19.92 -8.56 4.47
N ASP A 200 19.71 -7.25 4.61
CA ASP A 200 20.68 -6.30 5.15
C ASP A 200 20.73 -6.24 6.70
N GLY A 201 19.99 -7.11 7.38
CA GLY A 201 19.94 -7.20 8.85
C GLY A 201 18.98 -6.22 9.53
N ARG A 202 18.37 -5.27 8.80
CA ARG A 202 17.32 -4.40 9.37
C ARG A 202 16.11 -5.23 9.80
N ARG A 203 15.39 -4.77 10.82
CA ARG A 203 14.09 -5.36 11.19
C ARG A 203 13.11 -5.25 10.01
N ASN A 204 12.46 -6.34 9.67
CA ASN A 204 11.48 -6.37 8.61
C ASN A 204 10.16 -5.71 9.06
N PRO A 205 9.75 -4.57 8.47
CA PRO A 205 8.51 -3.90 8.87
C PRO A 205 7.25 -4.65 8.42
N LEU A 206 7.39 -5.63 7.52
CA LEU A 206 6.33 -6.49 7.00
C LEU A 206 6.33 -7.87 7.66
N PHE A 207 7.06 -8.07 8.76
CA PHE A 207 7.02 -9.34 9.50
C PHE A 207 5.63 -9.56 10.13
N GLU A 208 4.97 -10.66 9.74
CA GLU A 208 3.63 -11.07 10.16
C GLU A 208 2.63 -9.90 10.21
N PRO A 209 2.30 -9.22 9.10
CA PRO A 209 1.51 -7.99 9.16
C PRO A 209 0.06 -8.26 9.62
N ILE A 210 -0.41 -9.49 9.42
CA ILE A 210 -1.71 -10.03 9.77
C ILE A 210 -1.55 -11.26 10.65
N ARG A 211 -2.41 -11.37 11.67
CA ARG A 211 -2.65 -12.59 12.45
C ARG A 211 -3.92 -13.26 11.93
N HIS A 212 -3.84 -14.57 11.76
CA HIS A 212 -4.95 -15.42 11.34
C HIS A 212 -5.54 -16.14 12.55
N PHE A 213 -6.87 -16.18 12.61
CA PHE A 213 -7.68 -16.84 13.62
C PHE A 213 -8.77 -17.63 12.88
N PRO A 214 -8.46 -18.81 12.32
CA PRO A 214 -9.38 -19.55 11.45
C PRO A 214 -10.74 -19.86 12.08
N ASP A 215 -10.78 -19.92 13.41
CA ASP A 215 -11.94 -20.18 14.27
C ASP A 215 -12.77 -18.94 14.61
N ARG A 216 -12.37 -17.73 14.15
CA ARG A 216 -13.02 -16.46 14.52
C ARG A 216 -13.52 -15.70 13.31
N THR A 217 -14.55 -14.88 13.52
CA THR A 217 -14.98 -13.87 12.55
C THR A 217 -14.75 -12.47 13.12
N PRO A 218 -13.90 -11.61 12.50
CA PRO A 218 -13.12 -11.87 11.29
C PRO A 218 -11.88 -12.75 11.56
N ALA A 219 -11.58 -13.65 10.63
CA ALA A 219 -10.43 -14.57 10.71
C ALA A 219 -9.08 -13.88 10.52
N ARG A 220 -9.05 -12.62 10.07
CA ARG A 220 -7.84 -11.85 9.81
C ARG A 220 -7.83 -10.56 10.62
N ARG A 221 -6.77 -10.34 11.39
CA ARG A 221 -6.58 -9.09 12.16
C ARG A 221 -5.17 -8.55 11.99
N ARG A 222 -5.05 -7.24 11.82
CA ARG A 222 -3.75 -6.55 11.83
C ARG A 222 -3.14 -6.61 13.22
N ARG A 223 -1.81 -6.66 13.29
CA ARG A 223 -1.09 -6.51 14.58
C ARG A 223 -1.13 -5.09 15.13
N ILE A 224 -1.23 -4.10 14.25
CA ILE A 224 -1.15 -2.68 14.59
C ILE A 224 -2.42 -1.98 14.08
N CYS A 225 -3.04 -1.16 14.93
CA CYS A 225 -4.22 -0.40 14.54
C CYS A 225 -3.83 0.70 13.54
N CYS A 226 -4.61 0.84 12.46
CA CYS A 226 -4.43 1.91 11.48
C CYS A 226 -4.94 3.28 11.95
N LEU A 227 -5.46 3.40 13.17
CA LEU A 227 -6.01 4.63 13.78
C LEU A 227 -7.24 5.22 13.07
N ARG A 228 -7.83 4.51 12.09
CA ARG A 228 -9.08 4.92 11.42
C ARG A 228 -10.20 5.27 12.39
N TYR A 229 -10.29 4.55 13.52
CA TYR A 229 -11.30 4.75 14.55
C TYR A 229 -11.31 6.16 15.18
N ARG A 230 -10.23 6.93 15.01
CA ARG A 230 -10.16 8.31 15.50
C ARG A 230 -10.97 9.30 14.66
N ILE A 231 -11.39 8.92 13.45
CA ILE A 231 -12.37 9.68 12.67
C ILE A 231 -13.75 9.14 13.06
N ALA A 232 -14.48 9.89 13.88
CA ALA A 232 -15.74 9.44 14.49
C ALA A 232 -16.80 8.99 13.46
N ALA A 233 -16.82 9.62 12.29
CA ALA A 233 -17.75 9.29 11.20
C ALA A 233 -17.44 7.97 10.48
N LEU A 234 -16.38 7.23 10.86
CA LEU A 234 -15.99 6.00 10.20
C LEU A 234 -16.12 4.78 11.12
N PRO A 235 -16.58 3.63 10.58
CA PRO A 235 -16.49 2.38 11.32
C PRO A 235 -15.04 1.91 11.44
N LEU A 236 -14.82 0.95 12.35
CA LEU A 236 -13.57 0.19 12.42
C LEU A 236 -13.23 -0.44 11.06
N CYS A 237 -11.94 -0.65 10.80
CA CYS A 237 -11.54 -1.38 9.60
C CYS A 237 -11.84 -2.88 9.73
N LYS A 238 -12.10 -3.56 8.62
CA LYS A 238 -12.47 -5.00 8.58
C LYS A 238 -11.47 -5.94 9.28
N THR A 239 -10.23 -5.51 9.45
CA THR A 239 -9.13 -6.27 10.06
C THR A 239 -8.61 -5.59 11.33
N CYS A 240 -9.46 -4.83 12.03
CA CYS A 240 -9.05 -4.00 13.16
C CYS A 240 -8.66 -4.86 14.37
N PRO A 241 -7.50 -4.65 15.01
CA PRO A 241 -7.16 -5.35 16.26
C PRO A 241 -8.04 -4.94 17.45
N LEU A 242 -8.72 -3.79 17.36
CA LEU A 242 -9.61 -3.29 18.42
C LEU A 242 -11.01 -3.89 18.34
N ASP A 243 -11.34 -4.57 17.24
CA ASP A 243 -12.62 -5.23 17.09
C ASP A 243 -12.68 -6.41 18.07
N ARG A 244 -13.36 -6.25 19.21
CA ARG A 244 -13.42 -7.27 20.27
C ARG A 244 -14.50 -8.34 20.02
N LEU A 245 -15.08 -8.45 18.81
CA LEU A 245 -16.00 -9.55 18.51
C LEU A 245 -15.31 -10.89 18.78
N GLY A 246 -15.77 -11.55 19.86
CA GLY A 246 -15.10 -12.65 20.55
C GLY A 246 -14.92 -12.47 22.08
N GLY A 247 -15.64 -11.56 22.74
CA GLY A 247 -15.83 -11.57 24.20
C GLY A 247 -17.28 -11.96 24.52
N ASN A 248 -17.44 -13.00 25.35
CA ASN A 248 -18.70 -13.57 25.85
C ASN A 248 -19.82 -12.55 26.06
N ASP A 249 -20.95 -12.79 25.41
CA ASP A 249 -22.22 -12.99 26.12
C ASP A 249 -22.47 -14.51 26.18
#